data_AF-A9F3X5-F1
#
_entry.id   AF-A9F3X5-F1
#
_cell.length_a   1.000
_cell.length_b   1.000
_cell.length_c   1.000
_cell.angle_alpha   90.00
_cell.angle_beta   90.00
_cell.angle_gamma   90.00
#
_symmetry.space_group_name_H-M   'P 1'
#
loop_
_entity.id
_entity.type
_entity.pdbx_description
1 polymer ?
#
loop_
_entity_poly.entity_id
_entity_poly.type
_entity_poly.pdbx_seq_one_letter_code
_entity_poly.pdbx_strand_id
1 'polypeptide(L)'
;MAAGTFAMPRPALVLALLLLAATPGCSSDIDACEVVCTKNAECQTDSPGRDTCVALCLELSDRASYATAIERTAECYEEEDRSCADLAGGVCDYSPED
;
A
#
# COMPACT_ATOMS: atom_id res chain seq x y z
N MET A 1 -0.78 4.82 -65.08
CA MET A 1 -1.63 4.04 -64.14
C MET A 1 -1.11 4.32 -62.75
N ALA A 2 -1.93 4.94 -61.89
CA ALA A 2 -1.57 5.33 -60.53
C ALA A 2 -1.79 4.15 -59.58
N ALA A 3 -0.81 3.81 -58.76
CA ALA A 3 -0.98 2.93 -57.62
C ALA A 3 -0.54 3.71 -56.37
N GLY A 4 -1.53 4.10 -55.56
CA GLY A 4 -1.35 4.93 -54.39
C GLY A 4 -0.57 4.21 -53.29
N THR A 5 0.44 4.89 -52.75
CA THR A 5 1.05 4.56 -51.47
C THR A 5 0.06 4.87 -50.36
N PHE A 6 -0.62 3.84 -49.85
CA PHE A 6 -1.41 3.96 -48.62
C PHE A 6 -0.46 4.03 -47.42
N ALA A 7 -0.26 5.25 -46.91
CA ALA A 7 0.21 5.48 -45.58
C ALA A 7 -0.85 4.95 -44.58
N MET A 8 -0.46 4.05 -43.69
CA MET A 8 -1.18 3.84 -42.43
C MET A 8 -0.21 4.08 -41.27
N PRO A 9 -0.46 5.08 -40.41
CA PRO A 9 0.29 5.23 -39.18
C PRO A 9 -0.06 4.01 -38.33
N ARG A 10 0.94 3.28 -37.84
CA ARG A 10 0.74 2.20 -36.87
C ARG A 10 0.48 2.86 -35.50
N PRO A 11 -0.75 3.01 -35.01
CA PRO A 11 -1.02 3.58 -33.69
C PRO A 11 -1.27 2.43 -32.70
N ALA A 12 -0.66 1.26 -32.93
CA ALA A 12 -0.94 0.03 -32.19
C ALA A 12 0.17 -0.34 -31.19
N LEU A 13 1.23 0.48 -31.09
CA LEU A 13 2.34 0.26 -30.16
C LEU A 13 2.30 1.17 -28.92
N VAL A 14 1.28 2.02 -28.79
CA VAL A 14 1.18 2.96 -27.64
C VAL A 14 0.34 2.37 -26.50
N LEU A 15 -0.53 1.39 -26.77
CA LEU A 15 -1.43 0.84 -25.75
C LEU A 15 -0.78 -0.15 -24.77
N ALA A 16 0.39 -0.71 -25.10
CA ALA A 16 1.07 -1.66 -24.22
C ALA A 16 1.92 -0.99 -23.12
N LEU A 17 2.16 0.33 -23.21
CA LEU A 17 2.98 1.09 -22.25
C LEU A 17 2.16 1.74 -21.13
N LEU A 18 0.83 1.80 -21.25
CA LEU A 18 -0.05 2.47 -20.28
C LEU A 18 -0.47 1.60 -19.09
N LEU A 19 -0.19 0.28 -19.12
CA LEU A 19 -0.55 -0.65 -18.04
C LEU A 19 0.58 -0.90 -17.02
N LEU A 20 1.77 -0.31 -17.22
CA LEU A 20 2.90 -0.41 -16.27
C LEU A 20 3.07 0.85 -15.40
N ALA A 21 2.22 1.87 -15.54
CA ALA A 21 2.33 3.12 -14.81
C ALA A 21 1.47 3.18 -13.53
N ALA A 22 0.92 2.04 -13.10
CA ALA A 22 0.20 1.91 -11.83
C ALA A 22 0.95 0.95 -10.91
N THR A 23 2.23 1.22 -10.66
CA THR A 23 2.84 0.83 -9.39
C THR A 23 2.58 2.00 -8.44
N PRO A 24 1.60 1.92 -7.51
CA PRO A 24 1.61 2.80 -6.36
C PRO A 24 2.84 2.39 -5.57
N GLY A 25 3.92 3.14 -5.68
CA GLY A 25 5.19 2.76 -5.08
C GLY A 25 5.99 4.01 -4.83
N CYS A 26 6.37 4.19 -3.58
CA CYS A 26 7.23 5.24 -3.01
C CYS A 26 6.53 6.38 -2.25
N SER A 27 5.25 6.31 -1.92
CA SER A 27 4.66 7.24 -0.92
C SER A 27 3.64 6.59 0.00
N SER A 28 2.94 5.54 -0.46
CA SER A 28 1.96 4.80 0.34
C SER A 28 2.55 4.20 1.62
N ASP A 29 3.81 3.75 1.60
CA ASP A 29 4.44 3.09 2.75
C ASP A 29 4.58 4.03 3.96
N ILE A 30 4.88 5.31 3.72
CA ILE A 30 5.05 6.30 4.80
C ILE A 30 3.69 6.59 5.44
N ASP A 31 2.66 6.80 4.61
CA ASP A 31 1.30 7.03 5.09
C ASP A 31 0.73 5.80 5.83
N ALA A 32 0.93 4.59 5.28
CA ALA A 32 0.48 3.34 5.92
C ALA A 32 1.16 3.11 7.27
N CYS A 33 2.49 3.34 7.36
CA CYS A 33 3.22 3.26 8.62
C CYS A 33 2.70 4.31 9.63
N GLU A 34 2.41 5.55 9.21
CA GLU A 34 1.87 6.56 10.12
C GLU A 34 0.48 6.18 10.65
N VAL A 35 -0.42 5.69 9.80
CA VAL A 35 -1.77 5.25 10.20
C VAL A 35 -1.69 4.13 11.24
N VAL A 36 -0.97 3.06 10.91
CA VAL A 36 -0.87 1.87 11.79
C VAL A 36 -0.19 2.22 13.11
N CYS A 37 0.90 2.98 13.06
CA CYS A 37 1.64 3.33 14.27
C CYS A 37 0.94 4.37 15.14
N THR A 38 0.16 5.29 14.56
CA THR A 38 -0.66 6.23 15.32
C THR A 38 -1.75 5.46 16.07
N LYS A 39 -2.48 4.59 15.38
CA LYS A 39 -3.53 3.76 16.01
C LYS A 39 -2.98 2.81 17.06
N ASN A 40 -1.83 2.18 16.81
CA ASN A 40 -1.18 1.34 17.81
C ASN A 40 -0.74 2.14 19.04
N ALA A 41 -0.23 3.37 18.86
CA ALA A 41 0.11 4.23 19.99
C ALA A 41 -1.12 4.70 20.79
N GLU A 42 -2.27 4.91 20.12
CA GLU A 42 -3.54 5.21 20.79
C GLU A 42 -4.04 4.02 21.62
N CYS A 43 -3.89 2.79 21.09
CA CYS A 43 -4.50 1.60 21.65
C CYS A 43 -3.59 0.78 22.57
N GLN A 44 -2.27 0.93 22.48
CA GLN A 44 -1.29 0.16 23.26
C GLN A 44 -0.38 1.10 24.07
N THR A 45 -0.67 1.23 25.36
CA THR A 45 0.11 2.04 26.31
C THR A 45 1.51 1.50 26.61
N ASP A 46 1.75 0.20 26.36
CA ASP A 46 3.06 -0.45 26.56
C ASP A 46 3.91 -0.51 25.28
N SER A 47 3.45 0.09 24.18
CA SER A 47 4.20 0.11 22.92
C SER A 47 5.41 1.06 22.97
N PRO A 48 6.44 0.85 22.13
CA PRO A 48 7.67 1.65 22.09
C PRO A 48 7.48 3.11 21.62
N GLY A 49 6.24 3.57 21.48
CA GLY A 49 5.85 4.88 20.98
C GLY A 49 5.72 4.94 19.46
N ARG A 50 4.91 5.89 18.99
CA ARG A 50 4.59 6.09 17.56
C ARG A 50 5.85 6.21 16.70
N ASP A 51 6.79 7.08 17.07
CA ASP A 51 7.96 7.37 16.23
C ASP A 51 8.90 6.16 16.08
N THR A 52 9.06 5.35 17.14
CA THR A 52 9.82 4.11 17.09
C THR A 52 9.13 3.07 16.20
N CYS A 53 7.80 2.98 16.27
CA CYS A 53 7.02 2.11 15.39
C CYS A 53 7.18 2.52 13.93
N VAL A 54 7.06 3.82 13.59
CA VAL A 54 7.20 4.31 12.21
C VAL A 54 8.60 4.01 11.67
N ALA A 55 9.64 4.27 12.45
CA ALA A 55 11.02 3.97 12.03
C ALA A 55 11.22 2.49 11.72
N LEU A 56 10.69 1.60 12.57
CA LEU A 56 10.79 0.14 12.37
C LEU A 56 9.96 -0.31 11.16
N CYS A 57 8.77 0.25 10.99
CA CYS A 57 7.89 -0.04 9.87
C CYS A 57 8.56 0.31 8.55
N LEU A 58 9.13 1.51 8.43
CA LEU A 58 9.86 1.95 7.23
C LEU A 58 11.08 1.07 6.93
N GLU A 59 11.79 0.58 7.95
CA GLU A 59 12.90 -0.36 7.77
C GLU A 59 12.43 -1.70 7.19
N LEU A 60 11.24 -2.16 7.59
CA LEU A 60 10.66 -3.42 7.15
C LEU A 60 9.90 -3.33 5.82
N SER A 61 9.39 -2.14 5.45
CA SER A 61 8.66 -1.90 4.19
C SER A 61 9.49 -2.08 2.92
N ASP A 62 10.82 -2.18 3.01
CA ASP A 62 11.64 -2.61 1.86
C ASP A 62 11.29 -4.04 1.41
N ARG A 63 10.71 -4.86 2.31
CA ARG A 63 10.23 -6.21 1.99
C ARG A 63 8.81 -6.13 1.42
N ALA A 64 8.65 -6.55 0.17
CA ALA A 64 7.35 -6.52 -0.52
C ALA A 64 6.19 -7.18 0.27
N SER A 65 6.44 -8.29 0.96
CA SER A 65 5.40 -8.96 1.76
C SER A 65 4.97 -8.13 2.98
N TYR A 66 5.90 -7.38 3.57
CA TYR A 66 5.60 -6.49 4.70
C TYR A 66 4.91 -5.23 4.22
N ALA A 67 5.37 -4.62 3.12
CA ALA A 67 4.73 -3.47 2.49
C ALA A 67 3.25 -3.75 2.15
N THR A 68 2.97 -4.90 1.52
CA THR A 68 1.57 -5.28 1.24
C THR A 68 0.76 -5.50 2.51
N ALA A 69 1.34 -6.15 3.53
CA ALA A 69 0.63 -6.38 4.78
C ALA A 69 0.31 -5.08 5.50
N ILE A 70 1.26 -4.15 5.58
CA ILE A 70 1.06 -2.88 6.27
C ILE A 70 0.06 -1.97 5.54
N GLU A 71 0.06 -1.95 4.21
CA GLU A 71 -0.94 -1.22 3.42
C GLU A 71 -2.36 -1.75 3.72
N ARG A 72 -2.54 -3.09 3.69
CA ARG A 72 -3.82 -3.72 4.01
C ARG A 72 -4.28 -3.42 5.44
N THR A 73 -3.37 -3.46 6.39
CA THR A 73 -3.67 -3.14 7.79
C THR A 73 -4.02 -1.66 7.95
N ALA A 74 -3.32 -0.76 7.25
CA ALA A 74 -3.65 0.67 7.24
C ALA A 74 -5.05 0.93 6.69
N GLU A 75 -5.39 0.34 5.54
CA GLU A 75 -6.75 0.42 4.97
C GLU A 75 -7.81 -0.06 5.98
N CYS A 76 -7.56 -1.18 6.67
CA CYS A 76 -8.46 -1.72 7.69
C CYS A 76 -8.62 -0.79 8.90
N TYR A 77 -7.56 -0.09 9.29
CA TYR A 77 -7.55 0.86 10.42
C TYR A 77 -8.28 2.17 10.10
N GLU A 78 -8.35 2.56 8.84
CA GLU A 78 -9.06 3.75 8.36
C GLU A 78 -10.57 3.53 8.21
N GLU A 79 -11.05 2.28 8.26
CA GLU A 79 -12.49 2.00 8.27
C GLU A 79 -13.15 2.61 9.52
N GLU A 80 -14.20 3.40 9.32
CA GLU A 80 -14.98 3.98 10.41
C GLU A 80 -15.51 2.84 11.32
N ASP A 81 -15.39 3.02 12.65
CA ASP A 81 -15.73 2.08 13.74
C ASP A 81 -14.64 1.11 14.27
N ARG A 82 -13.36 1.17 13.83
CA ARG A 82 -12.32 0.34 14.48
C ARG A 82 -11.98 0.80 15.90
N SER A 83 -12.43 0.05 16.90
CA SER A 83 -12.08 0.31 18.30
C SER A 83 -10.76 -0.37 18.67
N CYS A 84 -10.09 0.12 19.72
CA CYS A 84 -8.87 -0.52 20.25
C CYS A 84 -9.11 -1.98 20.70
N ALA A 85 -10.33 -2.34 21.07
CA ALA A 85 -10.68 -3.72 21.40
C ALA A 85 -10.68 -4.63 20.17
N ASP A 86 -11.15 -4.13 19.02
CA ASP A 86 -11.14 -4.87 17.75
C ASP A 86 -9.71 -5.06 17.24
N LEU A 87 -8.88 -4.02 17.38
CA LEU A 87 -7.47 -4.09 17.01
C LEU A 87 -6.70 -5.08 17.89
N ALA A 88 -6.94 -5.06 19.20
CA ALA A 88 -6.36 -6.05 20.12
C ALA A 88 -6.83 -7.49 19.84
N GLY A 89 -8.02 -7.64 19.25
CA GLY A 89 -8.56 -8.92 18.78
C GLY A 89 -7.94 -9.43 17.47
N GLY A 90 -7.03 -8.67 16.86
CA GLY A 90 -6.37 -9.07 15.60
C GLY A 90 -7.26 -8.93 14.37
N VAL A 91 -8.32 -8.11 14.42
CA VAL A 91 -9.32 -8.01 13.33
C VAL A 91 -8.73 -7.52 11.99
N CYS A 92 -7.57 -6.88 12.03
CA CYS A 92 -6.84 -6.33 10.89
C CYS A 92 -5.45 -7.00 10.73
N ASP A 93 -5.21 -8.13 11.41
CA ASP A 93 -3.99 -8.93 11.22
C ASP A 93 -4.09 -9.61 9.85
N TYR A 94 -3.36 -9.07 8.88
CA TYR A 94 -3.33 -9.63 7.53
C TYR A 94 -2.23 -10.68 7.46
N SER A 95 -2.62 -11.94 7.22
CA SER A 95 -1.71 -13.00 6.83
C SER A 95 -1.92 -13.33 5.35
N PRO A 96 -0.86 -13.41 4.53
CA PRO A 96 -0.98 -13.77 3.12
C PRO A 96 -1.44 -15.22 2.88
N GLU A 97 -1.56 -16.02 3.95
CA GLU A 97 -2.05 -17.41 3.91
C GLU A 97 -3.58 -17.51 4.10
N ASP A 98 -4.25 -16.42 4.47
CA ASP A 98 -5.71 -16.28 4.61
C ASP A 98 -6.36 -15.63 3.36
#